data_AF-A0A9Q3BZT3-F1
#
_entry.id   AF-A0A9Q3BZT3-F1
#
_cell.length_a   1.000
_cell.length_b   1.000
_cell.length_c   1.000
_cell.angle_alpha   90.00
_cell.angle_beta   90.00
_cell.angle_gamma   90.00
#
_symmetry.space_group_name_H-M   'P 1'
#
loop_
_entity.id
_entity.type
_entity.pdbx_description
1 polymer ?
#
loop_
_entity_poly.entity_id
_entity_poly.type
_entity_poly.pdbx_seq_one_letter_code
_entity_poly.pdbx_strand_id
1 'polypeptide(L)'
;MSINDALTFLVYVYWFNAHGKSTGLDRIRPIILICLNLPPSGRLKPENVYVSENIPALKEPTSLQLNYLFIPLIKELKELWQVYDFSPTSTGPSGSLIRVAILTVIGDVVAMRQLTGVISHSGNHFCNFCSICKAKIEEIGPQFHYTCTYPNQESTIAKWLWEYPQQRKEIFSEYGVQQSIWEDLPYWDATRIVNVDIMQKLILGILKDHATFKLCVLESKSKIKFRRCRKSNNTNSSDSDSMTSNSSLDQITLIGACSLRTDAAKIINESLPTTSTQQNDFPMLTPHTQHPSSGSVEISLFDVDYIPLLKSPLN
;
A
#
# COMPACT_ATOMS: atom_id res chain seq x y z
N MET A 1 12.82 15.80 16.32
CA MET A 1 11.66 16.13 15.47
C MET A 1 10.42 15.81 16.26
N SER A 2 9.50 16.76 16.43
CA SER A 2 8.21 16.49 17.05
C SER A 2 7.35 15.68 16.07
N ILE A 3 6.38 14.90 16.57
CA ILE A 3 5.37 14.23 15.72
C ILE A 3 4.65 15.23 14.79
N ASN A 4 4.61 16.50 15.16
CA ASN A 4 4.02 17.57 14.36
C ASN A 4 4.81 17.92 13.09
N ASP A 5 6.05 17.45 12.98
CA ASP A 5 6.95 17.73 11.85
C ASP A 5 6.91 16.58 10.80
N ALA A 6 6.04 15.57 11.00
CA ALA A 6 5.89 14.44 10.09
C ALA A 6 4.48 14.40 9.48
N LEU A 7 4.39 14.45 8.15
CA LEU A 7 3.17 14.21 7.39
C LEU A 7 3.09 12.75 6.99
N THR A 8 1.97 12.12 7.33
CA THR A 8 1.72 10.71 7.08
C THR A 8 0.54 10.55 6.14
N PHE A 9 0.71 9.71 5.14
CA PHE A 9 -0.32 9.45 4.13
C PHE A 9 -0.71 7.97 4.10
N LEU A 10 -1.99 7.75 3.81
CA LEU A 10 -2.52 6.47 3.36
C LEU A 10 -2.54 6.50 1.83
N VAL A 11 -2.02 5.45 1.20
CA VAL A 11 -2.22 5.20 -0.23
C VAL A 11 -3.45 4.31 -0.37
N TYR A 12 -4.47 4.80 -1.06
CA TYR A 12 -5.63 4.01 -1.45
C TYR A 12 -5.56 3.71 -2.94
N VAL A 13 -5.58 2.42 -3.30
CA VAL A 13 -5.51 1.99 -4.70
C VAL A 13 -6.65 1.03 -5.00
N TYR A 14 -7.46 1.36 -6.02
CA TYR A 14 -8.69 0.61 -6.31
C TYR A 14 -8.97 0.48 -7.81
N TRP A 15 -9.27 -0.74 -8.25
CA TRP A 15 -9.48 -1.06 -9.65
C TRP A 15 -10.97 -1.12 -9.89
N PHE A 16 -11.53 -0.13 -10.59
CA PHE A 16 -12.95 -0.15 -10.92
C PHE A 16 -13.22 0.07 -12.40
N ASN A 17 -14.32 -0.52 -12.84
CA ASN A 17 -14.86 -0.28 -14.16
C ASN A 17 -15.67 1.01 -14.14
N ALA A 18 -15.25 2.00 -14.92
CA ALA A 18 -15.92 3.30 -14.98
C ALA A 18 -17.37 3.21 -15.48
N HIS A 19 -17.69 2.16 -16.24
CA HIS A 19 -19.01 1.93 -16.83
C HIS A 19 -19.84 0.83 -16.11
N GLY A 20 -19.39 0.35 -14.95
CA GLY A 20 -20.12 -0.65 -14.14
C GLY A 20 -20.00 -2.10 -14.66
N LYS A 21 -21.08 -2.91 -14.58
CA LYS A 21 -21.09 -4.34 -15.00
C LYS A 21 -21.00 -4.55 -16.53
N SER A 22 -20.86 -3.49 -17.33
CA SER A 22 -20.77 -3.64 -18.78
C SER A 22 -19.35 -4.04 -19.19
N THR A 23 -19.27 -4.87 -20.23
CA THR A 23 -18.08 -5.46 -20.85
C THR A 23 -17.17 -4.44 -21.56
N GLY A 24 -17.14 -3.19 -21.09
CA GLY A 24 -16.28 -2.13 -21.61
C GLY A 24 -14.84 -2.29 -21.11
N LEU A 25 -13.89 -1.97 -22.00
CA LEU A 25 -12.46 -2.01 -21.72
C LEU A 25 -12.00 -0.89 -20.77
N ASP A 26 -12.86 0.08 -20.44
CA ASP A 26 -12.44 1.29 -19.73
C ASP A 26 -12.38 1.08 -18.20
N ARG A 27 -11.24 0.57 -17.73
CA ARG A 27 -10.90 0.52 -16.30
C ARG A 27 -10.09 1.76 -15.92
N ILE A 28 -10.54 2.41 -14.85
CA ILE A 28 -9.88 3.57 -14.24
C ILE A 28 -9.27 3.10 -12.92
N ARG A 29 -8.05 3.57 -12.65
CA ARG A 29 -7.30 3.21 -11.45
C ARG A 29 -6.74 4.48 -10.84
N PRO A 30 -7.44 5.07 -9.87
CA PRO A 30 -6.89 6.17 -9.11
C PRO A 30 -5.91 5.63 -8.07
N ILE A 31 -4.76 6.29 -7.98
CA ILE A 31 -3.87 6.21 -6.82
C ILE A 31 -4.17 7.45 -5.99
N ILE A 32 -4.73 7.22 -4.80
CA ILE A 32 -5.24 8.28 -3.95
C ILE A 32 -4.37 8.35 -2.68
N LEU A 33 -3.87 9.53 -2.37
CA LEU A 33 -3.18 9.84 -1.12
C LEU A 33 -4.14 10.56 -0.17
N ILE A 34 -4.24 10.05 1.05
CA ILE A 34 -5.08 10.60 2.11
C ILE A 34 -4.20 10.99 3.29
N CYS A 35 -4.21 12.26 3.67
CA CYS A 35 -3.42 12.76 4.81
C CYS A 35 -4.03 12.26 6.13
N LEU A 36 -3.26 11.46 6.89
CA LEU A 36 -3.70 10.87 8.15
C LEU A 36 -3.57 11.82 9.35
N ASN A 37 -2.81 12.92 9.18
CA ASN A 37 -2.68 13.98 10.17
C ASN A 37 -3.99 14.76 10.35
N LEU A 38 -4.85 14.81 9.33
CA LEU A 38 -6.18 15.42 9.41
C LEU A 38 -7.10 14.63 10.37
N PRO A 39 -8.06 15.31 11.03
CA PRO A 39 -9.07 14.64 11.83
C PRO A 39 -9.88 13.67 10.94
N PRO A 40 -10.30 12.49 11.46
CA PRO A 40 -11.01 11.48 10.68
C PRO A 40 -12.19 12.03 9.86
N SER A 41 -12.96 12.97 10.41
CA SER A 41 -14.10 13.62 9.76
C SER A 41 -13.71 14.49 8.54
N GLY A 42 -12.45 14.87 8.42
CA GLY A 42 -11.91 15.68 7.32
C GLY A 42 -11.17 14.89 6.25
N ARG A 43 -10.65 13.69 6.55
CA ARG A 43 -9.71 12.96 5.69
C ARG A 43 -10.24 12.62 4.30
N LEU A 44 -11.50 12.21 4.21
CA LEU A 44 -12.12 11.75 2.96
C LEU A 44 -12.95 12.83 2.26
N LYS A 45 -12.84 14.08 2.70
CA LYS A 45 -13.50 15.18 2.01
C LYS A 45 -12.79 15.44 0.67
N PRO A 46 -13.52 15.74 -0.42
CA PRO A 46 -12.91 15.94 -1.75
C PRO A 46 -11.75 16.92 -1.77
N GLU A 47 -11.81 17.97 -0.95
CA GLU A 47 -10.76 19.00 -0.82
C GLU A 47 -9.47 18.51 -0.12
N ASN A 48 -9.52 17.39 0.61
CA ASN A 48 -8.41 16.85 1.40
C ASN A 48 -7.84 15.54 0.82
N VAL A 49 -8.33 15.13 -0.35
CA VAL A 49 -7.93 13.90 -1.03
C VAL A 49 -7.05 14.28 -2.22
N TYR A 50 -5.84 13.73 -2.26
CA TYR A 50 -4.91 13.97 -3.36
C TYR A 50 -4.92 12.79 -4.33
N VAL A 51 -5.30 13.02 -5.58
CA VAL A 51 -5.24 11.99 -6.63
C VAL A 51 -3.88 12.14 -7.32
N SER A 52 -2.95 11.25 -6.99
CA SER A 52 -1.58 11.28 -7.52
C SER A 52 -1.54 10.88 -8.99
N GLU A 53 -2.23 9.79 -9.31
CA GLU A 53 -2.23 9.22 -10.65
C GLU A 53 -3.62 8.70 -10.98
N ASN A 54 -3.95 8.77 -12.26
CA ASN A 54 -5.11 8.12 -12.81
C ASN A 54 -4.66 7.29 -14.02
N ILE A 55 -4.67 5.97 -13.88
CA ILE A 55 -4.13 5.06 -14.91
C ILE A 55 -5.29 4.55 -15.78
N PRO A 56 -5.51 5.12 -16.99
CA PRO A 56 -6.42 4.53 -17.95
C PRO A 56 -5.78 3.27 -18.50
N ALA A 57 -6.42 2.11 -18.32
CA ALA A 57 -5.93 0.94 -19.06
C ALA A 57 -7.06 -0.02 -19.44
N LEU A 58 -7.02 -0.41 -20.72
CA LEU A 58 -7.93 -1.37 -21.35
C LEU A 58 -7.89 -2.75 -20.69
N LYS A 59 -6.73 -3.09 -20.11
CA LYS A 59 -6.46 -4.32 -19.36
C LYS A 59 -5.80 -3.98 -18.04
N GLU A 60 -5.79 -4.96 -17.16
CA GLU A 60 -5.03 -4.86 -15.92
C GLU A 60 -3.53 -4.76 -16.22
N PRO A 61 -2.84 -3.73 -15.71
CA PRO A 61 -1.40 -3.62 -15.90
C PRO A 61 -0.70 -4.79 -15.18
N THR A 62 0.42 -5.24 -15.74
CA THR A 62 1.28 -6.19 -15.03
C THR A 62 1.93 -5.52 -13.82
N SER A 63 2.42 -6.30 -12.85
CA SER A 63 3.16 -5.75 -11.70
C SER A 63 4.34 -4.89 -12.15
N LEU A 64 5.02 -5.30 -13.23
CA LEU A 64 6.11 -4.52 -13.84
C LEU A 64 5.63 -3.17 -14.38
N GLN A 65 4.54 -3.15 -15.15
CA GLN A 65 3.98 -1.91 -15.69
C GLN A 65 3.57 -0.94 -14.56
N LEU A 66 2.99 -1.46 -13.49
CA LEU A 66 2.66 -0.64 -12.32
C LEU A 66 3.91 -0.11 -11.63
N ASN A 67 4.94 -0.92 -11.47
CA ASN A 67 6.19 -0.45 -10.88
C ASN A 67 6.77 0.73 -11.66
N TYR A 68 6.75 0.69 -13.00
CA TYR A 68 7.18 1.83 -13.82
C TYR A 68 6.34 3.09 -13.60
N LEU A 69 5.03 2.94 -13.44
CA LEU A 69 4.13 4.06 -13.18
C LEU A 69 4.42 4.71 -11.82
N PHE A 70 4.76 3.92 -10.81
CA PHE A 70 5.08 4.40 -9.47
C PHE A 70 6.47 5.04 -9.32
N ILE A 71 7.37 4.94 -10.31
CA ILE A 71 8.74 5.49 -10.19
C ILE A 71 8.76 6.97 -9.77
N PRO A 72 7.99 7.89 -10.39
CA PRO A 72 7.98 9.30 -9.99
C PRO A 72 7.51 9.49 -8.55
N LEU A 73 6.41 8.82 -8.16
CA LEU A 73 5.87 8.91 -6.80
C LEU A 73 6.86 8.40 -5.76
N ILE A 74 7.50 7.26 -6.00
CA ILE A 74 8.48 6.69 -5.08
C ILE A 74 9.72 7.59 -4.95
N LYS A 75 10.17 8.18 -6.06
CA LYS A 75 11.28 9.14 -6.03
C LYS A 75 10.94 10.36 -5.16
N GLU A 76 9.77 10.96 -5.37
CA GLU A 76 9.33 12.11 -4.55
C GLU A 76 9.19 11.74 -3.06
N LEU A 77 8.58 10.59 -2.76
CA LEU A 77 8.45 10.10 -1.38
C LEU A 77 9.80 9.84 -0.71
N LYS A 78 10.79 9.36 -1.47
CA LYS A 78 12.15 9.12 -0.97
C LYS A 78 12.88 10.43 -0.67
N GLU A 79 12.72 11.44 -1.52
CA GLU A 79 13.24 12.79 -1.28
C GLU A 79 12.59 13.42 -0.04
N LEU A 80 11.26 13.33 0.07
CA LEU A 80 10.50 13.87 1.20
C LEU A 80 10.76 13.13 2.54
N TRP A 81 11.36 11.94 2.52
CA TRP A 81 11.73 11.20 3.73
C TRP A 81 12.96 11.77 4.46
N GLN A 82 13.90 12.38 3.72
CA GLN A 82 15.19 12.80 4.28
C GLN A 82 15.13 14.08 5.14
N VAL A 83 14.02 14.82 5.07
CA VAL A 83 13.74 16.20 5.57
C VAL A 83 13.66 17.17 4.40
N TYR A 84 12.48 17.74 4.24
CA TYR A 84 12.17 18.78 3.27
C TYR A 84 11.97 20.11 3.99
N ASP A 85 12.63 21.16 3.50
CA ASP A 85 12.43 22.53 4.00
C ASP A 85 11.21 23.15 3.34
N PHE A 86 10.11 23.19 4.08
CA PHE A 86 8.88 23.80 3.62
C PHE A 86 8.97 25.32 3.78
N SER A 87 8.76 26.03 2.68
CA SER A 87 8.90 27.48 2.66
C SER A 87 7.93 28.18 3.62
N PRO A 88 8.31 29.37 4.14
CA PRO A 88 7.44 30.17 4.98
C PRO A 88 6.04 30.35 4.39
N THR A 89 5.02 30.07 5.20
CA THR A 89 3.62 30.32 4.86
C THR A 89 3.10 31.52 5.64
N SER A 90 1.95 32.08 5.24
CA SER A 90 1.30 33.17 5.97
C SER A 90 1.02 32.82 7.44
N THR A 91 0.85 31.54 7.76
CA THR A 91 0.60 31.03 9.11
C THR A 91 1.85 30.49 9.80
N GLY A 92 2.96 30.35 9.06
CA GLY A 92 4.24 29.81 9.53
C GLY A 92 5.40 30.57 8.89
N PRO A 93 5.68 31.81 9.32
CA PRO A 93 6.66 32.69 8.69
C PRO A 93 8.12 32.22 8.81
N SER A 94 8.40 31.24 9.67
CA SER A 94 9.71 30.61 9.83
C SER A 94 9.95 29.45 8.85
N GLY A 95 8.95 29.05 8.06
CA GLY A 95 8.99 27.76 7.38
C GLY A 95 8.87 26.60 8.36
N SER A 96 8.96 25.38 7.85
CA SER A 96 8.98 24.16 8.67
C SER A 96 9.77 23.05 7.98
N LEU A 97 10.61 22.38 8.76
CA LEU A 97 11.21 21.12 8.32
C LEU A 97 10.16 20.03 8.46
N ILE A 98 9.85 19.35 7.35
CA ILE A 98 8.88 18.26 7.34
C ILE A 98 9.49 16.97 6.80
N ARG A 99 9.00 15.84 7.28
CA ARG A 99 9.18 14.54 6.60
C ARG A 99 7.84 14.02 6.14
N VAL A 100 7.82 13.36 4.98
CA VAL A 100 6.62 12.69 4.47
C VAL A 100 6.84 11.18 4.43
N ALA A 101 5.87 10.42 4.90
CA ALA A 101 5.89 8.96 4.84
C ALA A 101 4.53 8.35 4.50
N ILE A 102 4.55 7.23 3.79
CA ILE A 102 3.38 6.37 3.66
C ILE A 102 3.28 5.46 4.88
N LEU A 103 2.21 5.62 5.65
CA LEU A 103 1.99 4.81 6.83
C LEU A 103 1.29 3.49 6.50
N THR A 104 0.38 3.53 5.54
CA THR A 104 -0.38 2.36 5.15
C THR A 104 -0.81 2.43 3.70
N VAL A 105 -0.99 1.25 3.11
CA VAL A 105 -1.62 1.08 1.80
C VAL A 105 -2.88 0.23 1.97
N ILE A 106 -4.00 0.70 1.44
CA ILE A 106 -5.27 -0.01 1.42
C ILE A 106 -5.71 -0.14 -0.04
N GLY A 107 -6.23 -1.29 -0.40
CA GLY A 107 -6.78 -1.51 -1.72
C GLY A 107 -7.46 -2.87 -1.84
N ASP A 108 -7.97 -3.13 -3.04
CA ASP A 108 -8.41 -4.48 -3.36
C ASP A 108 -7.20 -5.45 -3.37
N VAL A 109 -7.44 -6.75 -3.23
CA VAL A 109 -6.32 -7.71 -3.11
C VAL A 109 -5.44 -7.70 -4.36
N VAL A 110 -6.01 -7.47 -5.54
CA VAL A 110 -5.26 -7.54 -6.80
C VAL A 110 -4.28 -6.38 -6.91
N ALA A 111 -4.78 -5.17 -6.62
CA ALA A 111 -4.00 -3.96 -6.41
C ALA A 111 -2.81 -4.18 -5.49
N MET A 112 -3.11 -4.68 -4.29
CA MET A 112 -2.13 -4.86 -3.24
C MET A 112 -1.04 -5.83 -3.67
N ARG A 113 -1.39 -6.94 -4.35
CA ARG A 113 -0.40 -7.91 -4.83
C ARG A 113 0.54 -7.34 -5.88
N GLN A 114 0.01 -6.56 -6.80
CA GLN A 114 0.83 -5.89 -7.81
C GLN A 114 1.77 -4.87 -7.16
N LEU A 115 1.24 -4.10 -6.20
CA LEU A 115 2.00 -3.08 -5.48
C LEU A 115 3.09 -3.67 -4.59
N THR A 116 2.82 -4.78 -3.89
CA THR A 116 3.75 -5.37 -2.92
C THR A 116 4.66 -6.42 -3.54
N GLY A 117 4.53 -6.72 -4.83
CA GLY A 117 5.29 -7.80 -5.47
C GLY A 117 4.97 -9.20 -4.91
N VAL A 118 3.77 -9.40 -4.35
CA VAL A 118 3.36 -10.71 -3.83
C VAL A 118 2.48 -11.43 -4.85
N ILE A 119 2.57 -12.75 -4.91
CA ILE A 119 1.80 -13.56 -5.84
C ILE A 119 0.29 -13.40 -5.65
N SER A 120 -0.44 -13.56 -6.75
CA SER A 120 -1.89 -13.43 -6.76
C SER A 120 -2.59 -14.47 -5.88
N HIS A 121 -3.88 -14.27 -5.63
CA HIS A 121 -4.73 -15.18 -4.86
C HIS A 121 -4.77 -16.63 -5.39
N SER A 122 -4.39 -16.86 -6.66
CA SER A 122 -4.35 -18.20 -7.25
C SER A 122 -3.04 -18.95 -6.98
N GLY A 123 -2.00 -18.26 -6.51
CA GLY A 123 -0.66 -18.79 -6.21
C GLY A 123 -0.61 -19.68 -4.97
N ASN A 124 0.54 -20.33 -4.76
CA ASN A 124 0.71 -21.26 -3.65
C ASN A 124 0.81 -20.54 -2.30
N HIS A 125 1.62 -19.49 -2.21
CA HIS A 125 1.78 -18.63 -1.03
C HIS A 125 1.00 -17.32 -1.21
N PHE A 126 -0.32 -17.42 -1.19
CA PHE A 126 -1.22 -16.33 -1.57
C PHE A 126 -1.52 -15.35 -0.41
N CYS A 127 -1.07 -15.57 0.82
CA CYS A 127 -1.37 -14.67 1.94
C CYS A 127 -0.23 -13.67 2.16
N ASN A 128 -0.54 -12.39 2.37
CA ASN A 128 0.47 -11.38 2.71
C ASN A 128 0.97 -11.52 4.15
N PHE A 129 0.14 -12.08 5.04
CA PHE A 129 0.35 -12.01 6.48
C PHE A 129 0.88 -13.30 7.08
N CYS A 130 0.65 -14.45 6.45
CA CYS A 130 1.09 -15.74 6.98
C CYS A 130 1.57 -16.68 5.89
N SER A 131 2.29 -17.72 6.32
CA SER A 131 2.92 -18.72 5.47
C SER A 131 1.97 -19.74 4.85
N ILE A 132 0.65 -19.56 4.95
CA ILE A 132 -0.33 -20.54 4.49
C ILE A 132 -0.13 -20.89 3.02
N CYS A 133 -0.15 -22.19 2.75
CA CYS A 133 -0.05 -22.75 1.42
C CYS A 133 -1.46 -23.10 0.91
N LYS A 134 -1.73 -22.89 -0.39
CA LYS A 134 -3.01 -23.19 -1.02
C LYS A 134 -3.46 -24.64 -0.83
N ALA A 135 -2.52 -25.58 -0.83
CA ALA A 135 -2.80 -27.00 -0.57
C ALA A 135 -3.30 -27.27 0.86
N LYS A 136 -3.06 -26.35 1.79
CA LYS A 136 -3.38 -26.44 3.22
C LYS A 136 -4.34 -25.33 3.66
N ILE A 137 -5.17 -24.84 2.74
CA ILE A 137 -6.07 -23.69 3.00
C ILE A 137 -7.08 -23.96 4.14
N GLU A 138 -7.35 -25.22 4.44
CA GLU A 138 -8.26 -25.65 5.51
C GLU A 138 -7.61 -25.66 6.90
N GLU A 139 -6.27 -25.57 7.00
CA GLU A 139 -5.53 -25.53 8.27
C GLU A 139 -5.63 -24.14 8.92
N ILE A 140 -6.82 -23.73 9.35
CA ILE A 140 -7.03 -22.36 9.86
C ILE A 140 -6.55 -22.25 11.31
N GLY A 141 -5.64 -21.29 11.56
CA GLY A 141 -5.21 -20.90 12.91
C GLY A 141 -3.72 -20.59 13.02
N PRO A 142 -3.30 -19.80 14.02
CA PRO A 142 -1.90 -19.40 14.21
C PRO A 142 -0.97 -20.57 14.57
N GLN A 143 -1.52 -21.72 14.97
CA GLN A 143 -0.74 -22.93 15.25
C GLN A 143 -0.23 -23.64 13.99
N PHE A 144 -0.84 -23.38 12.83
CA PHE A 144 -0.50 -24.05 11.58
C PHE A 144 0.46 -23.24 10.71
N HIS A 145 0.47 -21.91 10.89
CA HIS A 145 1.20 -20.98 10.03
C HIS A 145 1.96 -19.96 10.86
N TYR A 146 3.13 -19.56 10.38
CA TYR A 146 3.87 -18.45 10.98
C TYR A 146 3.52 -17.13 10.27
N THR A 147 3.69 -16.02 10.99
CA THR A 147 3.53 -14.68 10.44
C THR A 147 4.64 -14.38 9.44
N CYS A 148 4.29 -13.87 8.27
CA CYS A 148 5.27 -13.37 7.31
C CYS A 148 6.02 -12.18 7.92
N THR A 149 7.35 -12.21 7.88
CA THR A 149 8.20 -11.14 8.40
C THR A 149 8.98 -10.51 7.26
N TYR A 150 9.20 -9.20 7.33
CA TYR A 150 9.95 -8.47 6.31
C TYR A 150 11.36 -9.06 6.02
N PRO A 151 12.18 -9.47 7.00
CA PRO A 151 13.49 -10.07 6.71
C PRO A 151 13.41 -11.34 5.84
N ASN A 152 12.34 -12.13 5.99
CA ASN A 152 12.11 -13.31 5.15
C ASN A 152 11.78 -12.88 3.72
N GLN A 153 10.89 -11.89 3.55
CA GLN A 153 10.57 -11.33 2.23
C GLN A 153 11.81 -10.71 1.57
N GLU A 154 12.57 -9.88 2.31
CA GLU A 154 13.79 -9.24 1.83
C GLU A 154 14.81 -10.28 1.35
N SER A 155 15.01 -11.37 2.10
CA SER A 155 15.92 -12.45 1.69
C SER A 155 15.49 -13.12 0.37
N THR A 156 14.18 -13.30 0.16
CA THR A 156 13.63 -13.86 -1.08
C THR A 156 13.75 -12.86 -2.23
N ILE A 157 13.47 -11.58 -1.98
CA ILE A 157 13.64 -10.51 -2.98
C ILE A 157 15.10 -10.40 -3.40
N ALA A 158 16.04 -10.46 -2.46
CA ALA A 158 17.46 -10.46 -2.75
C ALA A 158 17.83 -11.64 -3.66
N LYS A 159 17.43 -12.87 -3.31
CA LYS A 159 17.61 -14.05 -4.17
C LYS A 159 17.02 -13.85 -5.57
N TRP A 160 15.80 -13.31 -5.65
CA TRP A 160 15.15 -13.02 -6.93
C TRP A 160 15.96 -12.02 -7.77
N LEU A 161 16.52 -10.97 -7.16
CA LEU A 161 17.30 -9.94 -7.86
C LEU A 161 18.60 -10.47 -8.46
N TRP A 162 19.30 -11.35 -7.74
CA TRP A 162 20.58 -11.94 -8.16
C TRP A 162 20.45 -12.92 -9.34
N GLU A 163 19.24 -13.38 -9.64
CA GLU A 163 18.98 -14.43 -10.60
C GLU A 163 18.52 -13.90 -11.96
N TYR A 164 18.66 -14.73 -13.00
CA TYR A 164 18.23 -14.39 -14.36
C TYR A 164 16.69 -14.46 -14.53
N PRO A 165 16.10 -13.81 -15.55
CA PRO A 165 14.65 -13.71 -15.73
C PRO A 165 13.87 -15.03 -15.73
N GLN A 166 14.48 -16.14 -16.18
CA GLN A 166 13.82 -17.44 -16.19
C GLN A 166 13.70 -18.02 -14.77
N GLN A 167 14.80 -17.99 -14.01
CA GLN A 167 14.89 -18.43 -12.62
C GLN A 167 14.05 -17.55 -11.70
N ARG A 168 13.96 -16.25 -11.97
CA ARG A 168 13.06 -15.32 -11.27
C ARG A 168 11.60 -15.77 -11.29
N LYS A 169 11.13 -16.33 -12.41
CA LYS A 169 9.75 -16.86 -12.51
C LYS A 169 9.56 -18.09 -11.64
N GLU A 170 10.56 -18.96 -11.58
CA GLU A 170 10.56 -20.15 -10.72
C GLU A 170 10.55 -19.76 -9.25
N ILE A 171 11.43 -18.85 -8.83
CA ILE A 171 11.48 -18.29 -7.47
C ILE A 171 10.15 -17.60 -7.12
N PHE A 172 9.60 -16.80 -8.02
CA PHE A 172 8.31 -16.15 -7.77
C PHE A 172 7.17 -17.16 -7.62
N SER A 173 7.18 -18.23 -8.41
CA SER A 173 6.19 -19.31 -8.29
C SER A 173 6.36 -20.11 -6.98
N GLU A 174 7.59 -20.34 -6.54
CA GLU A 174 7.91 -21.13 -5.35
C GLU A 174 7.67 -20.34 -4.06
N TYR A 175 8.20 -19.13 -3.95
CA TYR A 175 8.16 -18.33 -2.73
C TYR A 175 7.03 -17.29 -2.71
N GLY A 176 6.47 -16.96 -3.88
CA GLY A 176 5.35 -16.02 -3.99
C GLY A 176 5.73 -14.55 -3.82
N VAL A 177 7.02 -14.18 -3.88
CA VAL A 177 7.49 -12.81 -3.70
C VAL A 177 8.49 -12.45 -4.79
N GLN A 178 8.35 -11.25 -5.35
CA GLN A 178 9.27 -10.64 -6.31
C GLN A 178 9.53 -9.18 -5.92
N GLN A 179 10.48 -8.52 -6.57
CA GLN A 179 10.76 -7.12 -6.32
C GLN A 179 9.57 -6.21 -6.69
N SER A 180 9.32 -5.23 -5.84
CA SER A 180 8.49 -4.06 -6.12
C SER A 180 9.33 -2.79 -6.07
N ILE A 181 8.93 -1.75 -6.81
CA ILE A 181 9.57 -0.43 -6.71
C ILE A 181 9.39 0.21 -5.32
N TRP A 182 8.35 -0.20 -4.59
CA TRP A 182 8.08 0.27 -3.24
C TRP A 182 9.16 -0.12 -2.23
N GLU A 183 9.91 -1.19 -2.51
CA GLU A 183 11.09 -1.61 -1.73
C GLU A 183 12.25 -0.58 -1.77
N ASP A 184 12.17 0.45 -2.62
CA ASP A 184 13.15 1.55 -2.66
C ASP A 184 12.94 2.59 -1.54
N LEU A 185 11.77 2.57 -0.88
CA LEU A 185 11.46 3.45 0.25
C LEU A 185 12.14 2.92 1.53
N PRO A 186 12.94 3.72 2.26
CA PRO A 186 13.73 3.25 3.40
C PRO A 186 12.92 2.68 4.58
N TYR A 187 11.65 3.05 4.70
CA TYR A 187 10.75 2.66 5.78
C TYR A 187 9.73 1.60 5.34
N TRP A 188 9.84 1.10 4.11
CA TRP A 188 8.86 0.17 3.57
C TRP A 188 8.93 -1.21 4.24
N ASP A 189 7.77 -1.70 4.62
CA ASP A 189 7.57 -3.05 5.13
C ASP A 189 6.20 -3.54 4.65
N ALA A 190 6.18 -4.34 3.57
CA ALA A 190 4.96 -4.87 3.00
C ALA A 190 4.17 -5.78 3.97
N THR A 191 4.81 -6.33 5.01
CA THR A 191 4.12 -7.16 6.02
C THR A 191 3.34 -6.34 7.04
N ARG A 192 3.69 -5.05 7.21
CA ARG A 192 3.09 -4.15 8.22
C ARG A 192 2.25 -3.02 7.62
N ILE A 193 2.66 -2.47 6.48
CA ILE A 193 2.05 -1.28 5.88
C ILE A 193 0.77 -1.64 5.11
N VAL A 194 0.68 -2.86 4.61
CA VAL A 194 -0.42 -3.34 3.77
C VAL A 194 -1.62 -3.75 4.60
N ASN A 195 -2.77 -3.12 4.36
CA ASN A 195 -4.02 -3.38 5.04
C ASN A 195 -5.11 -3.89 4.10
N VAL A 196 -5.98 -4.75 4.63
CA VAL A 196 -7.11 -5.33 3.89
C VAL A 196 -8.24 -4.32 3.84
N ASP A 197 -8.74 -4.01 2.64
CA ASP A 197 -9.94 -3.18 2.47
C ASP A 197 -11.19 -3.91 2.99
N ILE A 198 -11.75 -3.37 4.08
CA ILE A 198 -12.99 -3.87 4.72
C ILE A 198 -14.16 -3.85 3.74
N MET A 199 -14.32 -2.77 2.97
CA MET A 199 -15.43 -2.65 2.03
C MET A 199 -15.33 -3.72 0.95
N GLN A 200 -14.16 -3.89 0.34
CA GLN A 200 -14.02 -4.84 -0.77
C GLN A 200 -14.03 -6.30 -0.32
N LYS A 201 -13.43 -6.61 0.83
CA LYS A 201 -13.23 -8.01 1.25
C LYS A 201 -14.28 -8.48 2.23
N LEU A 202 -14.58 -7.69 3.26
CA LEU A 202 -15.57 -8.08 4.25
C LEU A 202 -16.99 -7.83 3.74
N ILE A 203 -17.30 -6.62 3.25
CA ILE A 203 -18.66 -6.25 2.85
C ILE A 203 -19.03 -6.82 1.48
N LEU A 204 -18.25 -6.50 0.43
CA LEU A 204 -18.56 -6.90 -0.94
C LEU A 204 -18.12 -8.33 -1.27
N GLY A 205 -17.23 -8.91 -0.48
CA GLY A 205 -16.82 -10.32 -0.57
C GLY A 205 -17.65 -11.18 0.38
N ILE A 206 -17.17 -11.32 1.62
CA ILE A 206 -17.69 -12.29 2.60
C ILE A 206 -19.17 -12.09 2.89
N LEU A 207 -19.60 -10.87 3.22
CA LEU A 207 -20.98 -10.61 3.61
C LEU A 207 -21.94 -10.79 2.42
N LYS A 208 -21.53 -10.37 1.22
CA LYS A 208 -22.29 -10.61 -0.01
C LYS A 208 -22.43 -12.11 -0.30
N ASP A 209 -21.35 -12.87 -0.20
CA ASP A 209 -21.36 -14.32 -0.42
C ASP A 209 -22.22 -15.02 0.64
N HIS A 210 -22.10 -14.62 1.91
CA HIS A 210 -22.94 -15.14 2.98
C HIS A 210 -24.42 -14.84 2.74
N ALA A 211 -24.76 -13.60 2.37
CA ALA A 211 -26.13 -13.23 2.04
C ALA A 211 -26.68 -14.05 0.87
N THR A 212 -25.88 -14.27 -0.17
CA THR A 212 -26.30 -14.98 -1.39
C THR A 212 -26.41 -16.49 -1.19
N PHE A 213 -25.40 -17.11 -0.56
CA PHE A 213 -25.27 -18.57 -0.51
C PHE A 213 -25.74 -19.19 0.81
N LYS A 214 -25.65 -18.47 1.94
CA LYS A 214 -26.09 -18.98 3.24
C LYS A 214 -27.49 -18.50 3.61
N LEU A 215 -27.78 -17.22 3.36
CA LEU A 215 -29.09 -16.64 3.62
C LEU A 215 -30.03 -16.72 2.42
N CYS A 216 -29.54 -17.12 1.24
CA CYS A 216 -30.31 -17.22 0.01
C CYS A 216 -31.09 -15.94 -0.35
N VAL A 217 -30.53 -14.77 -0.02
CA VAL A 217 -31.09 -13.47 -0.39
C VAL A 217 -30.95 -13.32 -1.90
N LEU A 218 -32.05 -13.49 -2.61
CA LEU A 218 -32.10 -13.34 -4.06
C LEU A 218 -31.87 -11.87 -4.43
N GLU A 219 -31.02 -11.59 -5.42
CA GLU A 219 -31.00 -10.29 -6.10
C GLU A 219 -32.38 -10.08 -6.75
N SER A 220 -33.32 -9.50 -6.00
CA SER A 220 -34.57 -9.05 -6.60
C SER A 220 -34.19 -8.08 -7.73
N LYS A 221 -34.76 -8.26 -8.92
CA LYS A 221 -34.56 -7.36 -10.07
C LYS A 221 -35.24 -6.00 -9.80
N SER A 222 -34.93 -5.35 -8.68
CA SER A 222 -35.44 -4.02 -8.35
C SER A 222 -34.64 -3.00 -9.15
N LYS A 223 -34.95 -2.89 -10.45
CA LYS A 223 -34.76 -1.63 -11.18
C LYS A 223 -35.71 -0.59 -10.56
N ILE A 224 -35.33 -0.04 -9.41
CA ILE A 224 -35.97 1.19 -8.92
C ILE A 224 -35.48 2.28 -9.86
N LYS A 225 -36.27 2.55 -10.92
CA LYS A 225 -36.12 3.76 -11.72
C LYS A 225 -36.37 4.92 -10.77
N PHE A 226 -35.31 5.60 -10.34
CA PHE A 226 -35.43 6.91 -9.73
C PHE A 226 -36.04 7.85 -10.79
N ARG A 227 -37.36 7.98 -10.81
CA ARG A 227 -38.01 9.09 -11.50
C ARG A 227 -37.61 10.34 -10.75
N ARG A 228 -36.78 11.16 -11.37
CA ARG A 228 -36.44 12.50 -10.89
C ARG A 228 -37.73 13.32 -10.87
N CYS A 229 -38.39 13.42 -9.72
CA CYS A 229 -39.50 14.35 -9.53
C CYS A 229 -38.90 15.76 -9.54
N ARG A 230 -39.16 16.49 -10.62
CA ARG A 230 -38.84 17.92 -10.75
C ARG A 230 -39.70 18.64 -9.71
N LYS A 231 -39.11 19.10 -8.61
CA LYS A 231 -39.80 20.00 -7.67
C LYS A 231 -40.13 21.29 -8.42
N SER A 232 -41.41 21.52 -8.72
CA SER A 232 -41.93 22.88 -8.80
C SER A 232 -42.24 23.32 -7.37
N ASN A 233 -41.77 24.51 -7.02
CA ASN A 233 -42.06 25.17 -5.75
C ASN A 233 -43.57 25.28 -5.53
N ASN A 234 -44.07 24.87 -4.35
CA ASN A 234 -44.82 25.76 -3.45
C ASN A 234 -45.23 25.08 -2.13
N THR A 235 -44.97 25.85 -1.06
CA THR A 235 -45.69 25.96 0.23
C THR A 235 -45.79 24.78 1.22
N ASN A 236 -45.13 25.01 2.36
CA ASN A 236 -45.49 24.73 3.76
C ASN A 236 -46.02 23.35 4.17
N SER A 237 -45.21 22.62 4.93
CA SER A 237 -45.61 22.08 6.24
C SER A 237 -44.36 21.67 7.03
N SER A 238 -44.38 22.07 8.29
CA SER A 238 -43.50 21.65 9.38
C SER A 238 -43.60 20.15 9.61
N ASP A 239 -42.47 19.49 9.87
CA ASP A 239 -42.36 18.50 10.96
C ASP A 239 -40.90 18.35 11.36
N SER A 240 -40.66 18.57 12.64
CA SER A 240 -39.41 18.41 13.37
C SER A 240 -39.23 16.95 13.76
N ASP A 241 -38.06 16.37 13.48
CA ASP A 241 -37.54 15.26 14.27
C ASP A 241 -36.01 15.38 14.39
N SER A 242 -35.59 15.92 15.53
CA SER A 242 -34.22 15.82 16.02
C SER A 242 -34.01 14.43 16.61
N MET A 243 -33.03 13.69 16.10
CA MET A 243 -32.42 12.57 16.83
C MET A 243 -30.93 12.85 16.97
N THR A 244 -30.60 13.34 18.15
CA THR A 244 -29.24 13.46 18.69
C THR A 244 -28.67 12.09 19.01
N SER A 245 -27.55 11.72 18.39
CA SER A 245 -26.70 10.61 18.84
C SER A 245 -25.23 10.90 18.54
N ASN A 246 -24.66 11.87 19.27
CA ASN A 246 -23.22 12.11 19.36
C ASN A 246 -22.75 11.79 20.78
N SER A 247 -21.95 10.72 20.95
CA SER A 247 -20.87 10.67 21.96
C SER A 247 -19.96 9.44 21.81
N SER A 248 -20.47 8.29 21.33
CA SER A 248 -19.71 7.02 21.34
C SER A 248 -18.90 6.74 20.07
N LEU A 249 -19.40 7.14 18.90
CA LEU A 249 -18.73 6.90 17.61
C LEU A 249 -17.47 7.77 17.45
N ASP A 250 -17.49 8.98 18.00
CA ASP A 250 -16.33 9.89 17.98
C ASP A 250 -15.17 9.37 18.82
N GLN A 251 -15.44 8.71 19.96
CA GLN A 251 -14.39 8.16 20.82
C GLN A 251 -13.67 6.96 20.19
N ILE A 252 -14.41 6.05 19.53
CA ILE A 252 -13.83 4.90 18.83
C ILE A 252 -12.94 5.36 17.67
N THR A 253 -13.38 6.40 16.95
CA THR A 253 -12.64 6.99 15.84
C THR A 253 -11.38 7.72 16.32
N LEU A 254 -11.43 8.36 17.50
CA LEU A 254 -10.27 9.00 18.13
C LEU A 254 -9.22 7.98 18.59
N ILE A 255 -9.64 6.89 19.21
CA ILE A 255 -8.75 5.83 19.72
C ILE A 255 -8.04 5.14 18.55
N GLY A 256 -8.76 4.77 17.49
CA GLY A 256 -8.16 4.19 16.28
C GLY A 256 -7.17 5.13 15.59
N ALA A 257 -7.47 6.44 15.53
CA ALA A 257 -6.54 7.43 15.01
C ALA A 257 -5.30 7.64 15.90
N CYS A 258 -5.44 7.49 17.22
CA CYS A 258 -4.33 7.63 18.17
C CYS A 258 -3.37 6.43 18.10
N SER A 259 -3.90 5.20 17.99
CA SER A 259 -3.08 4.01 17.77
C SER A 259 -2.27 4.11 16.47
N LEU A 260 -2.90 4.49 15.35
CA LEU A 260 -2.19 4.64 14.07
C LEU A 260 -1.08 5.71 14.14
N ARG A 261 -1.31 6.82 14.86
CA ARG A 261 -0.28 7.86 15.08
C ARG A 261 0.89 7.37 15.94
N THR A 262 0.61 6.52 16.93
CA THR A 262 1.63 5.96 17.81
C THR A 262 2.49 4.93 17.08
N ASP A 263 1.86 4.08 16.26
CA ASP A 263 2.56 3.10 15.43
C ASP A 263 3.40 3.79 14.35
N ALA A 264 2.89 4.88 13.76
CA ALA A 264 3.65 5.72 12.84
C ALA A 264 4.89 6.33 13.50
N ALA A 265 4.74 6.91 14.70
CA ALA A 265 5.85 7.49 15.43
C ALA A 265 6.91 6.43 15.79
N LYS A 266 6.47 5.21 16.12
CA LYS A 266 7.39 4.09 16.42
C LYS A 266 8.15 3.65 15.17
N ILE A 267 7.48 3.44 14.04
CA ILE A 267 8.12 3.07 12.76
C ILE A 267 9.12 4.15 12.33
N ILE A 268 8.74 5.43 12.42
CA ILE A 268 9.62 6.56 12.06
C ILE A 268 10.84 6.61 12.98
N ASN A 269 10.66 6.42 14.30
CA ASN A 269 11.75 6.46 15.25
C ASN A 269 12.71 5.26 15.13
N GLU A 270 12.20 4.08 14.77
CA GLU A 270 13.00 2.87 14.56
C GLU A 270 13.79 2.90 13.24
N SER A 271 13.36 3.70 12.26
CA SER A 271 13.97 3.80 10.93
C SER A 271 14.83 5.06 10.71
N LEU A 272 15.02 5.89 11.74
CA LEU A 272 15.95 7.03 11.70
C LEU A 272 17.40 6.53 11.75
N PRO A 273 18.31 7.04 10.89
CA PRO A 273 19.73 6.75 11.02
C PRO A 273 20.25 7.30 12.36
N THR A 274 20.73 6.42 13.23
CA THR A 274 21.33 6.77 14.51
C THR A 274 22.79 7.17 14.31
N THR A 275 23.12 8.43 14.59
CA THR A 275 24.50 8.84 14.85
C THR A 275 24.92 8.32 16.21
N SER A 276 25.39 7.07 16.27
CA SER A 276 26.10 6.56 17.44
C SER A 276 27.43 5.96 17.02
N THR A 277 28.50 6.66 17.38
CA THR A 277 29.87 6.18 17.40
C THR A 277 29.95 4.98 18.34
N GLN A 278 29.97 3.76 17.79
CA GLN A 278 30.45 2.58 18.51
C GLN A 278 31.42 1.83 17.61
N GLN A 279 32.69 1.89 18.00
CA GLN A 279 33.70 0.91 17.58
C GLN A 279 33.19 -0.47 17.97
N ASN A 280 32.91 -1.31 16.97
CA ASN A 280 32.84 -2.74 17.15
C ASN A 280 33.92 -3.35 16.27
N ASP A 281 34.94 -3.88 16.93
CA ASP A 281 36.03 -4.66 16.35
C ASP A 281 35.46 -5.88 15.61
N PHE A 282 35.64 -5.93 14.29
CA PHE A 282 35.50 -7.16 13.51
C PHE A 282 36.89 -7.82 13.37
N PRO A 283 37.01 -9.16 13.49
CA PRO A 283 38.28 -9.84 13.27
C PRO A 283 38.73 -9.67 11.81
N MET A 284 39.95 -9.20 11.61
CA MET A 284 40.65 -9.23 10.32
C MET A 284 40.72 -10.68 9.80
N LEU A 285 40.12 -10.94 8.65
CA LEU A 285 40.55 -12.02 7.77
C LEU A 285 41.35 -11.40 6.63
N THR A 286 42.62 -11.78 6.57
CA THR A 286 43.61 -11.36 5.58
C THR A 286 43.32 -11.93 4.19
N PRO A 287 43.81 -11.26 3.12
CA PRO A 287 43.44 -11.57 1.74
C PRO A 287 44.31 -12.71 1.20
N HIS A 288 43.70 -13.82 0.79
CA HIS A 288 44.34 -14.73 -0.15
C HIS A 288 43.84 -14.47 -1.57
N THR A 289 44.71 -13.78 -2.28
CA THR A 289 44.75 -13.54 -3.71
C THR A 289 44.71 -14.85 -4.49
N GLN A 290 43.63 -15.09 -5.24
CA GLN A 290 43.69 -15.74 -6.55
C GLN A 290 42.66 -15.10 -7.47
N HIS A 291 43.12 -14.15 -8.29
CA HIS A 291 42.43 -13.79 -9.53
C HIS A 291 42.53 -14.98 -10.49
N PRO A 292 41.43 -15.28 -11.19
CA PRO A 292 41.55 -15.39 -12.64
C PRO A 292 40.55 -14.44 -13.34
N SER A 293 41.13 -13.64 -14.24
CA SER A 293 40.55 -13.13 -15.48
C SER A 293 39.14 -12.51 -15.45
N SER A 294 39.13 -11.17 -15.45
CA SER A 294 38.31 -10.31 -16.31
C SER A 294 37.19 -10.99 -17.11
N GLY A 295 36.06 -11.24 -16.45
CA GLY A 295 34.74 -11.29 -17.08
C GLY A 295 33.98 -10.08 -16.56
N SER A 296 34.01 -8.98 -17.29
CA SER A 296 33.03 -7.91 -17.11
C SER A 296 31.65 -8.55 -17.28
N VAL A 297 30.90 -8.70 -16.19
CA VAL A 297 29.48 -9.00 -16.27
C VAL A 297 28.83 -7.73 -16.81
N GLU A 298 28.73 -7.65 -18.14
CA GLU A 298 27.77 -6.78 -18.78
C GLU A 298 26.39 -7.26 -18.32
N ILE A 299 25.85 -6.57 -17.31
CA ILE A 299 24.44 -6.65 -16.97
C ILE A 299 23.72 -6.16 -18.23
N SER A 300 23.13 -7.11 -18.94
CA SER A 300 22.32 -6.90 -20.13
C SER A 300 21.40 -5.69 -19.94
N LEU A 301 21.57 -4.67 -20.78
CA LEU A 301 20.72 -3.49 -20.90
C LEU A 301 19.26 -3.84 -21.30
N PHE A 302 18.91 -5.14 -21.35
CA PHE A 302 17.62 -5.70 -21.76
C PHE A 302 16.94 -6.54 -20.67
N ASP A 303 17.26 -6.35 -19.38
CA ASP A 303 16.43 -6.91 -18.31
C ASP A 303 15.19 -6.04 -18.09
N VAL A 304 14.16 -6.27 -18.90
CA VAL A 304 12.88 -5.54 -18.84
C VAL A 304 12.13 -5.76 -17.52
N ASP A 305 12.42 -6.84 -16.78
CA ASP A 305 11.74 -7.15 -15.52
C ASP A 305 12.46 -6.54 -14.30
N TYR A 306 13.66 -5.97 -14.49
CA TYR A 306 14.45 -5.33 -13.45
C TYR A 306 14.28 -3.81 -13.49
N ILE A 307 13.88 -3.24 -12.36
CA ILE A 307 13.91 -1.79 -12.16
C ILE A 307 15.09 -1.51 -11.22
N PRO A 308 16.15 -0.83 -11.70
CA PRO A 308 17.27 -0.46 -10.86
C PRO A 308 16.76 0.35 -9.68
N LEU A 309 17.00 -0.14 -8.45
CA LEU A 309 16.72 0.64 -7.27
C LEU A 309 17.59 1.90 -7.32
N LEU A 310 17.02 3.06 -7.01
CA LEU A 310 17.75 4.32 -6.89
C LEU A 310 18.50 4.34 -5.56
N LYS A 311 19.22 3.26 -5.20
CA LYS A 311 20.11 3.25 -4.03
C LYS A 311 21.22 4.25 -4.31
N SER A 312 21.07 5.46 -3.77
CA SER A 312 22.17 6.41 -3.66
C SER A 312 23.32 5.72 -2.90
N PRO A 313 24.58 5.86 -3.34
CA PRO A 313 25.69 5.33 -2.58
C PRO A 313 25.65 5.97 -1.19
N LEU A 314 25.48 5.14 -0.16
CA LEU A 314 25.70 5.53 1.22
C LEU A 314 27.17 5.91 1.32
N ASN A 315 27.45 7.21 1.41
CA ASN A 315 28.71 7.76 1.89
C ASN A 315 28.61 8.03 3.38
#